data_AF-A0A1F9MJT3-F1
#
_entry.id   AF-A0A1F9MJT3-F1
#
_cell.length_a   1.000
_cell.length_b   1.000
_cell.length_c   1.000
_cell.angle_alpha   90.00
_cell.angle_beta   90.00
_cell.angle_gamma   90.00
#
_symmetry.space_group_name_H-M   'P 1'
#
loop_
_entity.id
_entity.type
_entity.pdbx_description
1 polymer ?
#
loop_
_entity_poly.entity_id
_entity_poly.type
_entity_poly.pdbx_seq_one_letter_code
_entity_poly.pdbx_strand_id
1 'polypeptide(L)'
;MHQDQDGANLKLPYNLEMNISVHYSREPSAPEPQRLSDSPLLMKYSMGYRLLPNLQVGLNSYLYRPADDSLSFQRPLGPRLGFGPELKYNLGQWSFLVKSQVESGNRDRGEGLQNWFRVWYAF
;
A
#
# COMPACT_ATOMS: atom_id res chain seq x y z
N MET A 1 29.29 -31.82 -9.01
CA MET A 1 28.85 -30.48 -9.48
C MET A 1 27.99 -29.90 -8.38
N HIS A 2 28.48 -28.88 -7.67
CA HIS A 2 27.73 -28.19 -6.61
C HIS A 2 26.77 -27.19 -7.27
N GLN A 3 25.48 -27.31 -6.97
CA GLN A 3 24.45 -26.40 -7.42
C GLN A 3 24.11 -25.51 -6.23
N ASP A 4 24.70 -24.31 -6.20
CA ASP A 4 24.31 -23.24 -5.29
C ASP A 4 22.86 -22.86 -5.59
N GLN A 5 21.94 -23.36 -4.77
CA GLN A 5 20.60 -22.78 -4.67
C GLN A 5 20.73 -21.60 -3.73
N ASP A 6 20.93 -20.42 -4.32
CA ASP A 6 20.88 -19.11 -3.66
C ASP A 6 19.44 -18.85 -3.19
N GLY A 7 19.07 -19.50 -2.09
CA GLY A 7 17.81 -19.31 -1.40
C GLY A 7 17.97 -18.21 -0.36
N ALA A 8 17.46 -17.02 -0.66
CA ALA A 8 17.39 -15.92 0.31
C ALA A 8 16.42 -16.30 1.45
N ASN A 9 16.93 -16.96 2.50
CA ASN A 9 16.17 -17.23 3.72
C ASN A 9 16.07 -15.94 4.55
N LEU A 10 14.96 -15.21 4.39
CA LEU A 10 14.69 -14.02 5.18
C LEU A 10 14.15 -14.44 6.56
N LYS A 11 15.05 -14.56 7.55
CA LYS A 11 14.66 -14.72 8.96
C LYS A 11 14.08 -13.41 9.48
N LEU A 12 12.78 -13.24 9.31
CA LEU A 12 12.04 -12.14 9.94
C LEU A 12 11.96 -12.44 11.45
N PRO A 13 12.35 -11.53 12.34
CA PRO A 13 12.17 -11.74 13.77
C PRO A 13 10.68 -11.80 14.10
N TYR A 14 10.29 -12.52 15.16
CA TYR A 14 8.87 -12.77 15.52
C TYR A 14 8.00 -11.52 15.70
N ASN A 15 8.63 -10.36 15.82
CA ASN A 15 8.00 -9.05 15.96
C ASN A 15 7.89 -8.27 14.65
N LEU A 16 8.44 -8.76 13.53
CA LEU A 16 8.31 -8.12 12.23
C LEU A 16 7.24 -8.81 11.39
N GLU A 17 6.28 -8.01 10.92
CA GLU A 17 5.17 -8.43 10.08
C GLU A 17 5.26 -7.66 8.76
N MET A 18 5.28 -8.37 7.64
CA MET A 18 5.27 -7.77 6.31
C MET A 18 4.02 -8.22 5.58
N ASN A 19 3.29 -7.28 4.99
CA ASN A 19 2.11 -7.53 4.19
C ASN A 19 2.27 -6.89 2.81
N ILE A 20 2.04 -7.71 1.78
CA ILE A 20 2.04 -7.25 0.39
C ILE A 20 0.69 -7.65 -0.19
N SER A 21 -0.05 -6.67 -0.69
CA SER A 21 -1.37 -6.88 -1.30
C SER A 21 -1.40 -6.24 -2.67
N VAL A 22 -1.73 -7.01 -3.70
CA VAL A 22 -1.87 -6.53 -5.08
C VAL A 22 -3.32 -6.73 -5.50
N HIS A 23 -4.00 -5.63 -5.80
CA HIS A 23 -5.35 -5.63 -6.33
C HIS A 23 -5.31 -5.22 -7.79
N TYR A 24 -5.81 -6.12 -8.63
CA TYR A 24 -5.98 -5.92 -10.06
C TYR A 24 -7.45 -6.15 -10.38
N SER A 25 -8.14 -5.12 -10.86
CA SER A 25 -9.54 -5.22 -11.28
C SER A 25 -9.60 -5.21 -12.80
N ARG A 26 -10.19 -6.26 -13.38
CA ARG A 26 -10.54 -6.33 -14.80
C ARG A 26 -12.06 -6.25 -14.90
N GLU A 27 -12.59 -5.11 -15.33
CA GLU A 27 -14.01 -4.99 -15.62
C GLU A 27 -14.34 -5.77 -16.90
N PRO A 28 -15.31 -6.71 -16.87
CA PRO A 28 -15.75 -7.41 -18.07
C PRO A 28 -16.81 -6.56 -18.79
N SER A 29 -16.40 -5.47 -19.43
CA SER A 29 -17.29 -4.63 -20.23
C SER A 29 -17.03 -4.81 -21.73
N ALA A 30 -17.90 -5.62 -22.35
CA ALA A 30 -18.20 -5.70 -23.79
C ALA A 30 -17.16 -6.39 -24.72
N PRO A 31 -17.60 -6.94 -25.88
CA PRO A 31 -16.91 -8.00 -26.64
C PRO A 31 -15.79 -7.52 -27.59
N GLU A 32 -15.13 -6.40 -27.28
CA GLU A 32 -13.95 -5.94 -28.04
C GLU A 32 -12.65 -6.25 -27.29
N PRO A 33 -11.54 -6.50 -28.01
CA PRO A 33 -10.26 -6.86 -27.40
C PRO A 33 -9.65 -5.64 -26.69
N GLN A 34 -10.06 -5.40 -25.45
CA GLN A 34 -9.46 -4.39 -24.59
C GLN A 34 -7.96 -4.67 -24.43
N ARG A 35 -7.12 -3.66 -24.69
CA ARG A 35 -5.67 -3.76 -24.52
C ARG A 35 -5.37 -3.95 -23.03
N LEU A 36 -4.37 -4.77 -22.72
CA LEU A 36 -3.90 -5.07 -21.35
C LEU A 36 -3.51 -3.82 -20.52
N SER A 37 -3.43 -2.65 -21.14
CA SER A 37 -3.05 -1.38 -20.53
C SER A 37 -4.18 -0.64 -19.80
N ASP A 38 -5.46 -1.05 -19.96
CA ASP A 38 -6.61 -0.27 -19.46
C ASP A 38 -7.15 -0.72 -18.08
N SER A 39 -6.38 -1.46 -17.29
CA SER A 39 -6.84 -1.96 -15.98
C SER A 39 -6.20 -1.22 -14.81
N PRO A 40 -6.98 -0.71 -13.84
CA PRO A 40 -6.43 -0.05 -12.66
C PRO A 40 -5.68 -1.05 -11.78
N LEU A 41 -4.48 -0.67 -11.35
CA LEU A 41 -3.60 -1.49 -10.52
C LEU A 41 -3.32 -0.78 -9.20
N LEU A 42 -3.63 -1.46 -8.09
CA LEU A 42 -3.34 -0.99 -6.75
C LEU A 42 -2.45 -1.99 -6.03
N MET A 43 -1.21 -1.60 -5.76
CA MET A 43 -0.28 -2.36 -4.93
C MET A 43 -0.16 -1.68 -3.57
N LYS A 44 -0.24 -2.46 -2.50
CA LYS A 44 -0.05 -2.01 -1.12
C LYS A 44 1.06 -2.83 -0.47
N TYR A 45 1.94 -2.14 0.23
CA TYR A 45 3.06 -2.73 0.95
C TYR A 45 3.04 -2.15 2.36
N SER A 46 2.93 -2.99 3.37
CA SER A 46 3.09 -2.55 4.75
C SER A 46 4.09 -3.42 5.49
N MET A 47 4.84 -2.79 6.37
CA MET A 47 5.81 -3.46 7.22
C MET A 47 5.62 -2.92 8.63
N GLY A 48 5.32 -3.79 9.59
CA GLY A 48 5.06 -3.43 10.97
C GLY A 48 5.99 -4.20 11.91
N TYR A 49 6.62 -3.49 12.83
CA TYR A 49 7.42 -4.01 13.91
C TYR A 49 6.69 -3.83 15.25
N ARG A 50 6.45 -4.94 15.96
CA ARG A 50 5.87 -4.95 17.31
C ARG A 50 6.96 -4.61 18.32
N LEU A 51 6.96 -3.37 18.81
CA LEU A 51 7.84 -2.92 19.88
C LEU A 51 7.41 -3.51 21.23
N LEU A 52 6.11 -3.56 21.47
CA LEU A 52 5.50 -4.10 22.68
C LEU A 52 4.30 -4.97 22.27
N PRO A 53 3.78 -5.84 23.16
CA PRO A 53 2.57 -6.61 22.90
C PRO A 53 1.35 -5.75 22.54
N ASN A 54 1.35 -4.50 23.00
CA ASN A 54 0.31 -3.50 22.75
C ASN A 54 0.73 -2.39 21.77
N LEU A 55 1.97 -2.35 21.28
CA LEU A 55 2.48 -1.26 20.43
C LEU A 55 3.18 -1.81 19.18
N GLN A 56 2.67 -1.43 18.01
CA GLN A 56 3.26 -1.73 16.72
C GLN A 56 3.56 -0.42 15.98
N VAL A 57 4.80 -0.26 15.53
CA VAL A 57 5.22 0.80 14.61
C VAL A 57 5.42 0.20 13.24
N GLY A 58 5.26 0.97 12.18
CA GLY A 58 5.42 0.44 10.85
C GLY A 58 5.53 1.51 9.79
N LEU A 59 5.67 1.04 8.57
CA LEU A 59 5.61 1.82 7.35
C LEU A 59 4.50 1.25 6.48
N ASN A 60 3.72 2.13 5.88
CA ASN A 60 2.68 1.77 4.93
C ASN A 60 2.90 2.53 3.63
N SER A 61 2.96 1.79 2.53
CA SER A 61 3.14 2.31 1.19
C SER A 61 2.07 1.76 0.27
N TYR A 62 1.68 2.56 -0.72
CA TYR A 62 0.81 2.12 -1.79
C TYR A 62 1.26 2.73 -3.11
N LEU A 63 1.15 1.95 -4.17
CA LEU A 63 1.33 2.39 -5.54
C LEU A 63 0.01 2.19 -6.27
N TYR A 64 -0.56 3.28 -6.73
CA TYR A 64 -1.77 3.28 -7.52
C TYR A 64 -1.45 3.75 -8.94
N ARG A 65 -1.76 2.90 -9.91
CA ARG A 65 -1.70 3.23 -11.33
C ARG A 65 -3.13 3.29 -11.86
N PRO A 66 -3.63 4.48 -12.27
CA PRO A 66 -4.91 4.57 -12.95
C PRO A 66 -4.85 3.89 -14.32
N ALA A 67 -5.98 3.41 -14.82
CA ALA A 67 -6.11 2.96 -16.20
C ALA A 67 -5.93 4.16 -17.15
N ASP A 68 -5.19 3.97 -18.25
CA ASP A 68 -5.04 4.99 -19.27
C ASP A 68 -6.36 5.14 -20.03
N ASP A 69 -7.15 6.16 -19.70
CA ASP A 69 -8.34 6.49 -20.48
C ASP A 69 -7.90 7.09 -21.82
N SER A 70 -7.75 6.22 -22.83
CA SER A 70 -7.33 6.57 -24.20
C SER A 70 -8.24 7.57 -24.93
N LEU A 71 -9.32 8.03 -24.29
CA LEU A 71 -10.31 8.98 -24.81
C LEU A 71 -10.14 10.42 -24.29
N SER A 72 -9.19 10.70 -23.39
CA SER A 72 -9.05 12.02 -22.79
C SER A 72 -7.79 12.73 -23.29
N PHE A 73 -7.93 13.88 -23.97
CA PHE A 73 -6.87 14.86 -24.25
C PHE A 73 -6.25 15.48 -22.97
N GLN A 74 -6.48 14.88 -21.81
CA GLN A 74 -5.96 15.30 -20.51
C GLN A 74 -4.75 14.42 -20.17
N ARG A 75 -3.66 15.10 -19.81
CA ARG A 75 -2.34 14.51 -19.56
C ARG A 75 -2.43 13.23 -18.73
N PRO A 76 -1.63 12.19 -19.04
CA PRO A 76 -1.66 10.93 -18.32
C PRO A 76 -1.50 11.19 -16.81
N LEU A 77 -2.48 10.75 -16.02
CA LEU A 77 -2.35 10.75 -14.57
C LEU A 77 -1.24 9.76 -14.21
N GLY A 78 -0.06 10.30 -13.88
CA GLY A 78 1.09 9.50 -13.50
C GLY A 78 0.80 8.58 -12.30
N PRO A 79 1.63 7.54 -12.09
CA PRO A 79 1.49 6.65 -10.95
C PRO A 79 1.52 7.47 -9.65
N ARG A 80 0.54 7.23 -8.78
CA ARG A 80 0.49 7.82 -7.43
C ARG A 80 1.18 6.86 -6.46
N LEU A 81 2.16 7.37 -5.74
CA LEU A 81 2.87 6.64 -4.70
C LEU A 81 2.61 7.33 -3.37
N GLY A 82 2.02 6.62 -2.43
CA GLY A 82 1.97 7.06 -1.04
C GLY A 82 2.92 6.23 -0.20
N PHE A 83 3.68 6.85 0.70
CA PHE A 83 4.46 6.13 1.70
C PHE A 83 4.50 6.92 3.00
N GLY A 84 4.58 6.23 4.13
CA GLY A 84 4.84 6.90 5.41
C GLY A 84 4.58 6.02 6.63
N PRO A 85 4.81 6.59 7.83
CA PRO A 85 4.75 5.83 9.06
C PRO A 85 3.33 5.48 9.51
N GLU A 86 3.24 4.35 10.21
CA GLU A 86 2.05 3.82 10.87
C GLU A 86 2.38 3.49 12.33
N LEU A 87 1.49 3.84 13.24
CA LEU A 87 1.56 3.51 14.66
C LEU A 87 0.22 2.92 15.08
N LYS A 88 0.26 1.75 15.71
CA LYS A 88 -0.87 1.02 16.28
C LYS A 88 -0.65 0.83 17.76
N TYR A 89 -1.63 1.20 18.57
CA TYR A 89 -1.58 1.04 20.01
C TYR A 89 -2.87 0.43 20.54
N ASN A 90 -2.79 -0.73 21.17
CA ASN A 90 -3.93 -1.51 21.64
C ASN A 90 -3.96 -1.55 23.17
N LEU A 91 -4.88 -0.80 23.78
CA LEU A 91 -5.14 -0.76 25.21
C LEU A 91 -6.34 -1.66 25.57
N GLY A 92 -6.22 -2.96 25.28
CA GLY A 92 -7.25 -3.96 25.58
C GLY A 92 -8.52 -3.72 24.77
N GLN A 93 -9.49 -3.01 25.36
CA GLN A 93 -10.75 -2.65 24.68
C GLN A 93 -10.57 -1.48 23.72
N TRP A 94 -9.60 -0.59 23.96
CA TRP A 94 -9.33 0.55 23.09
C TRP A 94 -8.21 0.24 22.12
N SER A 95 -8.32 0.73 20.90
CA SER A 95 -7.26 0.62 19.90
C SER A 95 -7.14 1.91 19.11
N PHE A 96 -5.91 2.33 18.90
CA PHE A 96 -5.54 3.59 18.28
C PHE A 96 -4.64 3.31 17.08
N LEU A 97 -4.90 4.01 15.99
CA LEU A 97 -4.11 3.96 14.77
C LEU A 97 -3.81 5.38 14.32
N VAL A 98 -2.53 5.67 14.18
CA VAL A 98 -2.04 6.87 13.54
C VAL A 98 -1.33 6.43 12.27
N LYS A 99 -1.67 7.02 11.13
CA LYS A 99 -0.89 6.90 9.90
C LYS A 99 -0.56 8.29 9.39
N SER A 100 0.66 8.50 8.96
CA SER A 100 1.04 9.68 8.21
C SER A 100 1.56 9.19 6.87
N GLN A 101 1.02 9.70 5.77
CA GLN A 101 1.40 9.28 4.43
C GLN A 101 1.68 10.50 3.57
N VAL A 102 2.86 10.51 2.96
CA VAL A 102 3.22 11.48 1.93
C VAL A 102 2.82 10.87 0.59
N GLU A 103 1.98 11.58 -0.16
CA GLU A 103 1.59 11.21 -1.52
C GLU A 103 2.43 12.00 -2.54
N SER A 104 3.17 11.27 -3.39
CA SER A 104 3.96 11.80 -4.49
C SER A 104 3.45 11.23 -5.82
N GLY A 105 3.40 12.07 -6.86
CA GLY A 105 2.97 11.65 -8.21
C GLY A 105 1.85 12.49 -8.83
N ASN A 106 1.24 13.42 -8.10
CA ASN A 106 0.29 14.37 -8.67
C ASN A 106 1.03 15.65 -9.10
N ARG A 107 1.49 15.69 -10.35
CA ARG A 107 2.35 16.78 -10.86
C ARG A 107 1.66 18.16 -10.83
N ASP A 108 0.33 18.21 -10.69
CA ASP A 108 -0.49 19.42 -10.58
C ASP A 108 -1.04 19.70 -9.16
N ARG A 109 -0.84 18.80 -8.20
CA ARG A 109 -1.29 18.95 -6.80
C ARG A 109 -0.11 18.55 -5.93
N GLY A 110 0.62 19.55 -5.42
CA GLY A 110 1.85 19.35 -4.65
C GLY A 110 1.75 18.27 -3.57
N GLU A 111 2.91 17.74 -3.20
CA GLU A 111 3.08 16.64 -2.24
C GLU A 111 2.10 16.77 -1.06
N GLY A 112 1.14 15.84 -1.03
CA GLY A 112 0.06 15.88 -0.05
C GLY A 112 0.43 15.04 1.16
N LEU A 113 0.65 15.68 2.31
CA LEU A 113 0.74 14.96 3.58
C LEU A 113 -0.67 14.64 4.08
N GLN A 114 -1.04 13.36 4.10
CA GLN A 114 -2.29 12.88 4.67
C GLN A 114 -2.04 12.21 6.01
N ASN A 115 -2.70 12.72 7.05
CA ASN A 115 -2.67 12.15 8.38
C ASN A 115 -4.02 11.48 8.69
N TRP A 116 -3.97 10.20 9.06
CA TRP A 116 -5.12 9.41 9.44
C TRP A 116 -5.02 9.07 10.92
N PHE A 117 -6.07 9.43 11.65
CA PHE A 117 -6.24 9.00 13.03
C PHE A 117 -7.51 8.17 13.12
N ARG A 118 -7.42 6.95 13.62
CA ARG A 118 -8.57 6.07 13.83
C ARG A 118 -8.51 5.50 15.24
N VAL A 119 -9.65 5.54 15.91
CA VAL A 119 -9.84 4.95 17.24
C VAL A 119 -11.01 3.99 17.16
N TRP A 120 -10.90 2.84 17.78
CA TRP A 120 -12.00 1.90 17.92
C TRP A 120 -12.02 1.31 19.31
N TYR A 121 -13.23 0.95 19.75
CA TYR A 121 -13.51 0.34 21.03
C TYR A 121 -14.21 -1.00 20.81
N ALA A 122 -13.67 -2.07 21.38
CA ALA A 122 -14.26 -3.40 21.38
C ALA A 122 -15.00 -3.62 22.70
N PHE A 123 -16.32 -3.87 22.61
CA PHE A 123 -17.21 -4.14 23.73
C PHE A 123 -17.35 -5.64 24.00
#